data_AF-A0A350RCF1-F1
#
_entry.id   AF-A0A350RCF1-F1
#
_cell.length_a   1.000
_cell.length_b   1.000
_cell.length_c   1.000
_cell.angle_alpha   90.00
_cell.angle_beta   90.00
_cell.angle_gamma   90.00
#
_symmetry.space_group_name_H-M   'P 1'
#
loop_
_entity.id
_entity.type
_entity.pdbx_description
1 polymer ?
#
loop_
_entity_poly.entity_id
_entity_poly.type
_entity_poly.pdbx_seq_one_letter_code
_entity_poly.pdbx_strand_id
1 'polypeptide(L)'
;MRGTKKVLISALLFLGVGLVFGTVSYAWFSLSLTNNIEGLTLTASSGDELQMSFDGINFSSELPMDELIKDPDGVRLYDVTSIDGINFETGGLRPKGEAVANEHYLSFDVWFRTSQNEHSVYLYNHISDKMTYESENQIGTYVVSKGVVWRAPHQFFNGPNVEDVVMQGDVGTYYASDAMRISVIELNDELNPLDLREENELKRLIFDPSGNPERGYGASFGQFSYFFQRTLMYVELPTEIPVVSYRLSEMDRFNPYQALDNESLVLDLQPTGVIDEITGKEIYQGKVRVNIWIEGWDADAFDALDKDRMKIQLQFKLAQRAMI
;
A
#
# COMPACT_ATOMS: atom_id res chain seq x y z
N MET A 1 -24.40 20.67 57.95
CA MET A 1 -24.47 19.54 56.98
C MET A 1 -24.79 19.92 55.52
N ARG A 2 -25.29 21.12 55.20
CA ARG A 2 -25.58 21.50 53.79
C ARG A 2 -24.34 21.91 52.97
N GLY A 3 -23.33 22.52 53.60
CA GLY A 3 -22.09 22.96 52.93
C GLY A 3 -21.17 21.81 52.54
N THR A 4 -20.98 20.82 53.43
CA THR A 4 -20.13 19.65 53.18
C THR A 4 -20.65 18.79 52.02
N LYS A 5 -21.97 18.64 51.88
CA LYS A 5 -22.58 17.95 50.72
C LYS A 5 -22.33 18.69 49.40
N LYS A 6 -22.36 20.03 49.40
CA LYS A 6 -22.09 20.83 48.20
C LYS A 6 -20.63 20.73 47.76
N VAL A 7 -19.69 20.78 48.71
CA VAL A 7 -18.25 20.63 48.42
C VAL A 7 -17.94 19.23 47.88
N LEU A 8 -18.55 18.19 48.46
CA LEU A 8 -18.34 16.81 48.01
C LEU A 8 -18.92 16.56 46.60
N ILE A 9 -20.08 17.15 46.30
CA ILE A 9 -20.68 17.08 44.96
C ILE A 9 -19.83 17.86 43.94
N SER A 10 -19.30 19.02 44.28
CA SER A 10 -18.39 19.78 43.40
C SER A 10 -17.07 19.05 43.14
N ALA A 11 -16.51 18.36 44.14
CA ALA A 11 -15.31 17.55 43.96
C ALA A 11 -15.55 16.33 43.05
N LEU A 12 -16.71 15.66 43.22
CA LEU A 12 -17.12 14.55 42.35
C LEU A 12 -17.38 15.01 40.90
N LEU A 13 -18.01 16.17 40.72
CA LEU A 13 -18.21 16.76 39.40
C LEU A 13 -16.88 17.13 38.73
N PHE A 14 -15.93 17.69 39.48
CA PHE A 14 -14.60 18.01 38.96
C PHE A 14 -13.84 16.75 38.52
N LEU A 15 -13.91 15.67 39.30
CA LEU A 15 -13.36 14.36 38.93
C LEU A 15 -14.03 13.78 37.68
N GLY A 16 -15.36 13.86 37.60
CA GLY A 16 -16.11 13.40 36.43
C GLY A 16 -15.74 14.18 35.16
N VAL A 17 -15.59 15.50 35.27
CA VAL A 17 -15.14 16.37 34.18
C VAL A 17 -13.70 16.02 33.76
N GLY A 18 -12.80 15.78 34.71
CA GLY A 18 -11.42 15.34 34.43
C GLY A 18 -11.35 13.99 33.71
N LEU A 19 -12.22 13.04 34.06
CA LEU A 19 -12.30 11.75 33.38
C LEU A 19 -12.85 11.90 31.95
N VAL A 20 -13.89 12.71 31.74
CA VAL A 20 -14.45 12.96 30.40
C VAL A 20 -13.45 13.71 29.52
N PHE A 21 -12.76 14.73 30.03
CA PHE A 21 -11.71 15.40 29.26
C PHE A 21 -10.51 14.50 29.02
N GLY A 22 -10.18 13.61 29.96
CA GLY A 22 -9.13 12.60 29.79
C GLY A 22 -9.46 11.62 28.67
N THR A 23 -10.67 11.07 28.63
CA THR A 23 -11.10 10.14 27.58
C THR A 23 -11.25 10.81 26.22
N VAL A 24 -11.79 12.03 26.16
CA VAL A 24 -11.89 12.82 24.92
C VAL A 24 -10.50 13.19 24.40
N SER A 25 -9.57 13.58 25.28
CA SER A 25 -8.18 13.86 24.89
C SER A 25 -7.48 12.60 24.42
N TYR A 26 -7.66 11.46 25.08
CA TYR A 26 -7.09 10.18 24.68
C TYR A 26 -7.63 9.71 23.33
N ALA A 27 -8.94 9.80 23.10
CA ALA A 27 -9.55 9.47 21.81
C ALA A 27 -9.04 10.39 20.69
N TRP A 28 -8.91 11.70 20.94
CA TRP A 28 -8.36 12.64 19.97
C TRP A 28 -6.87 12.40 19.67
N PHE A 29 -6.06 12.05 20.68
CA PHE A 29 -4.68 11.63 20.47
C PHE A 29 -4.60 10.30 19.70
N SER A 30 -5.47 9.34 19.99
CA SER A 30 -5.52 8.04 19.30
C SER A 30 -6.07 8.12 17.86
N LEU A 31 -6.88 9.13 17.54
CA LEU A 31 -7.38 9.43 16.19
C LEU A 31 -6.36 10.16 15.30
N SER A 32 -5.18 10.50 15.82
CA SER A 32 -4.22 11.42 15.19
C SER A 32 -2.83 10.81 14.93
N LEU A 33 -2.68 9.48 14.96
CA LEU A 33 -1.36 8.82 14.95
C LEU A 33 -1.23 7.72 13.87
N THR A 34 -2.02 7.75 12.79
CA THR A 34 -1.76 6.81 11.69
C THR A 34 -1.95 7.42 10.30
N ASN A 35 -1.16 6.94 9.32
CA ASN A 35 -1.28 7.26 7.90
C ASN A 35 -2.65 6.85 7.38
N ASN A 36 -3.31 7.75 6.64
CA ASN A 36 -4.63 7.48 6.07
C ASN A 36 -4.59 7.51 4.54
N ILE A 37 -5.23 6.50 3.94
CA ILE A 37 -5.52 6.49 2.50
C ILE A 37 -6.77 7.36 2.28
N GLU A 38 -6.61 8.52 1.64
CA GLU A 38 -7.75 9.41 1.32
C GLU A 38 -8.42 9.05 -0.01
N GLY A 39 -7.67 8.41 -0.92
CA GLY A 39 -8.21 7.91 -2.17
C GLY A 39 -7.41 6.71 -2.68
N LEU A 40 -8.11 5.62 -2.96
CA LEU A 40 -7.62 4.51 -3.76
C LEU A 40 -8.63 4.25 -4.89
N THR A 41 -8.10 4.12 -6.11
CA THR A 41 -8.91 3.75 -7.29
C THR A 41 -8.15 2.69 -8.08
N LEU A 42 -8.86 1.65 -8.51
CA LEU A 42 -8.33 0.68 -9.46
C LEU A 42 -8.94 0.94 -10.83
N THR A 43 -8.11 0.96 -11.87
CA THR A 43 -8.52 1.28 -13.24
C THR A 43 -8.02 0.24 -14.22
N ALA A 44 -8.86 -0.12 -15.19
CA ALA A 44 -8.46 -0.90 -16.36
C ALA A 44 -8.05 0.05 -17.50
N SER A 45 -6.87 -0.16 -18.09
CA SER A 45 -6.34 0.68 -19.17
C SER A 45 -7.10 0.56 -20.50
N SER A 46 -7.87 -0.51 -20.68
CA SER A 46 -8.37 -0.91 -22.01
C SER A 46 -9.89 -0.70 -22.18
N GLY A 47 -10.50 0.22 -21.44
CA GLY A 47 -11.97 0.41 -21.48
C GLY A 47 -12.71 -0.86 -21.04
N ASP A 48 -13.69 -1.32 -21.83
CA ASP A 48 -14.50 -2.50 -21.51
C ASP A 48 -13.78 -3.85 -21.73
N GLU A 49 -12.54 -3.85 -22.23
CA GLU A 49 -11.80 -5.08 -22.56
C GLU A 49 -11.32 -5.86 -21.33
N LEU A 50 -11.00 -5.16 -20.24
CA LEU A 50 -10.63 -5.77 -18.97
C LEU A 50 -11.59 -5.24 -17.91
N GLN A 51 -12.29 -6.14 -17.24
CA GLN A 51 -13.19 -5.78 -16.17
C GLN A 51 -12.69 -6.36 -14.84
N MET A 52 -13.00 -5.66 -13.76
CA MET A 52 -12.54 -5.97 -12.41
C MET A 52 -13.74 -6.05 -11.47
N SER A 53 -13.61 -6.84 -10.40
CA SER A 53 -14.64 -6.97 -9.37
C SER A 53 -14.03 -7.27 -8.00
N PHE A 54 -14.65 -6.78 -6.91
CA PHE A 54 -14.29 -7.16 -5.54
C PHE A 54 -15.04 -8.39 -5.02
N ASP A 55 -16.09 -8.85 -5.70
CA ASP A 55 -16.92 -9.98 -5.29
C ASP A 55 -16.95 -11.14 -6.31
N GLY A 56 -16.31 -10.95 -7.46
CA GLY A 56 -16.30 -11.93 -8.56
C GLY A 56 -17.65 -12.03 -9.30
N ILE A 57 -18.58 -11.10 -9.08
CA ILE A 57 -19.93 -11.10 -9.65
C ILE A 57 -20.22 -9.78 -10.37
N ASN A 58 -19.99 -8.65 -9.69
CA ASN A 58 -20.24 -7.30 -10.20
C ASN A 58 -18.95 -6.73 -10.78
N PHE A 59 -18.86 -6.66 -12.11
CA PHE A 59 -17.65 -6.24 -12.81
C PHE A 59 -17.79 -4.87 -13.48
N SER A 60 -16.74 -4.08 -13.40
CA SER A 60 -16.61 -2.74 -14.01
C SER A 60 -15.19 -2.50 -14.51
N SER A 61 -14.97 -1.45 -15.32
CA SER A 61 -13.63 -1.02 -15.76
C SER A 61 -12.90 -0.16 -14.72
N GLU A 62 -13.62 0.32 -13.71
CA GLU A 62 -13.12 1.16 -12.63
C GLU A 62 -13.77 0.72 -11.31
N LEU A 63 -12.94 0.49 -10.30
CA LEU A 63 -13.37 0.14 -8.95
C LEU A 63 -12.91 1.20 -7.98
N PRO A 64 -13.81 2.07 -7.49
CA PRO A 64 -13.49 2.99 -6.42
C PRO A 64 -13.52 2.22 -5.09
N MET A 65 -12.59 2.55 -4.19
CA MET A 65 -12.39 1.78 -2.96
C MET A 65 -13.35 2.17 -1.82
N ASP A 66 -14.17 3.21 -2.01
CA ASP A 66 -15.26 3.56 -1.10
C ASP A 66 -16.30 2.42 -0.96
N GLU A 67 -16.36 1.51 -1.91
CA GLU A 67 -17.15 0.28 -1.82
C GLU A 67 -16.59 -0.75 -0.80
N LEU A 68 -15.27 -0.74 -0.56
CA LEU A 68 -14.55 -1.66 0.33
C LEU A 68 -14.33 -1.09 1.74
N ILE A 69 -13.93 0.19 1.85
CA ILE A 69 -13.64 0.83 3.13
C ILE A 69 -14.95 1.32 3.76
N LYS A 70 -15.55 0.47 4.60
CA LYS A 70 -16.75 0.82 5.38
C LYS A 70 -16.44 1.63 6.64
N ASP A 71 -15.16 1.83 6.97
CA ASP A 71 -14.73 2.57 8.14
C ASP A 71 -14.67 4.09 7.84
N PRO A 72 -15.45 4.93 8.55
CA PRO A 72 -15.37 6.38 8.41
C PRO A 72 -14.01 6.98 8.78
N ASP A 73 -13.16 6.26 9.53
CA ASP A 73 -11.81 6.71 9.89
C ASP A 73 -10.74 6.41 8.80
N GLY A 74 -11.12 5.71 7.73
CA GLY A 74 -10.21 5.29 6.65
C GLY A 74 -9.36 4.06 7.02
N VAL A 75 -8.61 3.53 6.04
CA VAL A 75 -7.65 2.44 6.31
C VAL A 75 -6.35 3.05 6.82
N ARG A 76 -5.96 2.59 8.01
CA ARG A 76 -4.73 2.99 8.70
C ARG A 76 -3.58 2.10 8.24
N LEU A 77 -2.50 2.70 7.75
CA LEU A 77 -1.27 1.97 7.44
C LEU A 77 -0.26 2.14 8.57
N TYR A 78 0.09 1.02 9.20
CA TYR A 78 1.18 0.91 10.14
C TYR A 78 2.44 0.47 9.39
N ASP A 79 3.60 0.76 9.98
CA ASP A 79 4.86 0.18 9.56
C ASP A 79 4.85 -1.32 9.85
N VAL A 80 4.78 -2.10 8.78
CA VAL A 80 4.89 -3.56 8.82
C VAL A 80 5.96 -3.98 7.83
N THR A 81 6.43 -5.21 7.94
CA THR A 81 7.42 -5.73 7.03
C THR A 81 6.98 -7.06 6.47
N SER A 82 7.33 -7.31 5.21
CA SER A 82 7.08 -8.58 4.53
C SER A 82 8.19 -8.87 3.52
N ILE A 83 8.67 -10.11 3.54
CA ILE A 83 9.67 -10.59 2.58
C ILE A 83 9.04 -11.14 1.29
N ASP A 84 7.77 -11.56 1.36
CA ASP A 84 7.07 -12.31 0.31
C ASP A 84 5.74 -11.69 -0.12
N GLY A 85 5.32 -10.60 0.53
CA GLY A 85 4.03 -9.95 0.29
C GLY A 85 2.82 -10.76 0.78
N ILE A 86 3.03 -11.84 1.54
CA ILE A 86 1.98 -12.73 2.05
C ILE A 86 1.99 -12.76 3.57
N ASN A 87 3.17 -13.01 4.14
CA ASN A 87 3.39 -13.04 5.58
C ASN A 87 3.84 -11.67 6.05
N PHE A 88 3.03 -11.04 6.89
CA PHE A 88 3.30 -9.72 7.44
C PHE A 88 3.56 -9.82 8.93
N GLU A 89 4.57 -9.09 9.38
CA GLU A 89 4.85 -8.91 10.79
C GLU A 89 4.95 -7.42 11.10
N THR A 90 4.46 -7.03 12.27
CA THR A 90 4.90 -5.77 12.85
C THR A 90 6.37 -5.96 13.21
N GLY A 91 7.20 -4.98 12.94
CA GLY A 91 8.64 -5.17 12.93
C GLY A 91 9.36 -3.95 12.38
N GLY A 92 10.61 -4.12 11.99
CA GLY A 92 11.50 -2.98 11.75
C GLY A 92 12.16 -2.55 13.04
N LEU A 93 11.91 -1.29 13.40
CA LEU A 93 12.46 -0.67 14.61
C LEU A 93 11.49 -0.74 15.81
N ARG A 94 10.32 -1.37 15.62
CA ARG A 94 9.28 -1.60 16.64
C ARG A 94 9.31 -3.06 17.14
N PRO A 95 8.69 -3.36 18.30
CA PRO A 95 8.59 -4.73 18.79
C PRO A 95 7.93 -5.65 17.76
N LYS A 96 8.57 -6.79 17.50
CA LYS A 96 8.08 -7.78 16.55
C LYS A 96 6.76 -8.40 17.02
N GLY A 97 5.80 -8.52 16.11
CA GLY A 97 4.47 -9.09 16.38
C GLY A 97 3.74 -9.50 15.11
N GLU A 98 2.57 -10.07 15.27
CA GLU A 98 1.71 -10.45 14.14
C GLU A 98 1.06 -9.20 13.54
N ALA A 99 1.15 -9.02 12.23
CA ALA A 99 0.41 -7.97 11.53
C ALA A 99 -0.92 -8.51 11.00
N VAL A 100 -1.98 -7.76 11.27
CA VAL A 100 -3.35 -8.11 10.90
C VAL A 100 -3.80 -7.33 9.66
N ALA A 101 -4.27 -8.05 8.65
CA ALA A 101 -4.83 -7.49 7.42
C ALA A 101 -6.01 -6.54 7.71
N ASN A 102 -6.05 -5.42 7.00
CA ASN A 102 -7.03 -4.33 7.13
C ASN A 102 -7.08 -3.61 8.49
N GLU A 103 -6.13 -3.93 9.39
CA GLU A 103 -5.85 -3.18 10.61
C GLU A 103 -4.48 -2.51 10.54
N HIS A 104 -3.47 -3.26 10.10
CA HIS A 104 -2.07 -2.80 10.00
C HIS A 104 -1.65 -2.45 8.58
N TYR A 105 -2.16 -3.20 7.60
CA TYR A 105 -1.92 -3.00 6.17
C TYR A 105 -3.21 -3.24 5.40
N LEU A 106 -3.31 -2.70 4.20
CA LEU A 106 -4.48 -2.90 3.37
C LEU A 106 -4.37 -4.22 2.61
N SER A 107 -5.43 -5.04 2.60
CA SER A 107 -5.51 -6.32 1.88
C SER A 107 -6.90 -6.53 1.31
N PHE A 108 -6.99 -6.73 -0.01
CA PHE A 108 -8.26 -7.02 -0.68
C PHE A 108 -8.06 -7.89 -1.91
N ASP A 109 -9.09 -8.65 -2.27
CA ASP A 109 -9.08 -9.51 -3.46
C ASP A 109 -9.72 -8.77 -4.64
N VAL A 110 -9.19 -9.00 -5.84
CA VAL A 110 -9.71 -8.46 -7.10
C VAL A 110 -9.80 -9.60 -8.10
N TRP A 111 -11.00 -9.78 -8.63
CA TRP A 111 -11.26 -10.64 -9.78
C TRP A 111 -11.10 -9.82 -11.05
N PHE A 112 -10.43 -10.40 -12.03
CA PHE A 112 -10.30 -9.87 -13.36
C PHE A 112 -11.01 -10.79 -14.33
N ARG A 113 -11.70 -10.21 -15.32
CA ARG A 113 -12.25 -10.99 -16.43
C ARG A 113 -12.10 -10.29 -17.75
N THR A 114 -12.05 -11.08 -18.81
CA THR A 114 -12.05 -10.61 -20.20
C THR A 114 -12.66 -11.64 -21.13
N SER A 115 -13.11 -11.19 -22.29
CA SER A 115 -13.40 -12.03 -23.45
C SER A 115 -12.43 -11.75 -24.62
N GLN A 116 -11.35 -11.00 -24.38
CA GLN A 116 -10.33 -10.71 -25.39
C GLN A 116 -9.34 -11.87 -25.54
N ASN A 117 -8.46 -11.77 -26.54
CA ASN A 117 -7.49 -12.83 -26.85
C ASN A 117 -6.25 -12.77 -25.94
N GLU A 118 -5.98 -11.59 -25.38
CA GLU A 118 -4.95 -11.36 -24.38
C GLU A 118 -5.45 -11.84 -23.03
N HIS A 119 -4.73 -12.76 -22.39
CA HIS A 119 -5.14 -13.35 -21.11
C HIS A 119 -4.21 -12.99 -19.95
N SER A 120 -3.12 -12.25 -20.21
CA SER A 120 -2.15 -11.88 -19.19
C SER A 120 -2.42 -10.45 -18.72
N VAL A 121 -2.52 -10.27 -17.40
CA VAL A 121 -2.79 -8.96 -16.79
C VAL A 121 -1.52 -8.41 -16.16
N TYR A 122 -1.25 -7.14 -16.41
CA TYR A 122 -0.08 -6.41 -15.92
C TYR A 122 -0.51 -5.25 -15.03
N LEU A 123 0.22 -5.00 -13.94
CA LEU A 123 0.24 -3.67 -13.31
C LEU A 123 1.01 -2.74 -14.25
N TYR A 124 0.44 -1.59 -14.61
CA TYR A 124 0.85 -0.82 -15.78
C TYR A 124 1.00 0.68 -15.51
N ASN A 125 1.81 1.35 -16.34
CA ASN A 125 1.91 2.80 -16.46
C ASN A 125 2.30 3.51 -15.14
N HIS A 126 3.50 3.24 -14.65
CA HIS A 126 4.02 3.91 -13.46
C HIS A 126 4.31 5.38 -13.74
N ILE A 127 3.65 6.29 -13.00
CA ILE A 127 3.77 7.75 -13.18
C ILE A 127 3.91 8.52 -11.85
N SER A 128 4.34 7.87 -10.75
CA SER A 128 4.46 8.55 -9.45
C SER A 128 5.37 9.78 -9.50
N ASP A 129 6.44 9.73 -10.32
CA ASP A 129 7.39 10.83 -10.57
C ASP A 129 6.77 12.07 -11.22
N LYS A 130 5.60 11.92 -11.86
CA LYS A 130 4.87 12.99 -12.56
C LYS A 130 3.68 13.51 -11.77
N MET A 131 3.40 12.90 -10.62
CA MET A 131 2.22 13.18 -9.81
C MET A 131 2.64 13.88 -8.52
N THR A 132 1.75 14.73 -8.02
CA THR A 132 1.85 15.29 -6.67
C THR A 132 0.52 15.06 -5.97
N TYR A 133 0.48 15.23 -4.64
CA TYR A 133 -0.77 15.08 -3.89
C TYR A 133 -1.92 15.96 -4.40
N GLU A 134 -1.58 17.19 -4.79
CA GLU A 134 -2.55 18.19 -5.27
C GLU A 134 -2.85 18.06 -6.77
N SER A 135 -2.19 17.14 -7.48
CA SER A 135 -2.44 16.90 -8.90
C SER A 135 -3.83 16.29 -9.10
N GLU A 136 -4.53 16.75 -10.14
CA GLU A 136 -5.75 16.08 -10.63
C GLU A 136 -5.46 14.61 -10.96
N ASN A 137 -6.46 13.73 -10.84
CA ASN A 137 -6.30 12.31 -11.17
C ASN A 137 -5.88 12.16 -12.64
N GLN A 138 -4.76 11.48 -12.88
CA GLN A 138 -4.31 11.11 -14.22
C GLN A 138 -4.41 9.60 -14.41
N ILE A 139 -4.49 9.15 -15.66
CA ILE A 139 -4.50 7.74 -16.00
C ILE A 139 -3.10 7.17 -15.75
N GLY A 140 -2.99 6.19 -14.85
CA GLY A 140 -1.73 5.54 -14.49
C GLY A 140 -1.75 4.84 -13.14
N THR A 141 -0.65 4.14 -12.86
CA THR A 141 -0.30 3.65 -11.53
C THR A 141 0.56 4.70 -10.84
N TYR A 142 0.11 5.20 -9.69
CA TYR A 142 0.89 6.12 -8.87
C TYR A 142 0.56 5.98 -7.39
N VAL A 143 1.56 6.31 -6.57
CA VAL A 143 1.43 6.46 -5.14
C VAL A 143 2.06 7.79 -4.77
N VAL A 144 1.26 8.71 -4.23
CA VAL A 144 1.73 10.02 -3.80
C VAL A 144 1.17 10.33 -2.42
N SER A 145 1.95 11.02 -1.60
CA SER A 145 1.50 11.51 -0.30
C SER A 145 1.64 13.03 -0.20
N LYS A 146 0.88 13.61 0.73
CA LYS A 146 0.93 15.05 0.99
C LYS A 146 2.28 15.49 1.56
N GLY A 147 2.88 14.60 2.33
CA GLY A 147 4.11 14.82 3.07
C GLY A 147 3.83 15.46 4.44
N VAL A 148 4.68 15.10 5.39
CA VAL A 148 4.66 15.65 6.75
C VAL A 148 5.86 16.57 6.93
N VAL A 149 5.58 17.83 7.28
CA VAL A 149 6.63 18.76 7.70
C VAL A 149 7.06 18.38 9.12
N TRP A 150 8.33 18.03 9.25
CA TRP A 150 8.90 17.55 10.50
C TRP A 150 10.19 18.28 10.84
N ARG A 151 10.35 18.61 12.11
CA ARG A 151 11.57 19.19 12.65
C ARG A 151 12.37 18.10 13.34
N ALA A 152 13.58 17.85 12.84
CA ALA A 152 14.45 16.81 13.35
C ALA A 152 14.85 17.09 14.82
N PRO A 153 14.51 16.22 15.78
CA PRO A 153 14.89 16.39 17.18
C PRO A 153 16.33 15.94 17.46
N HIS A 154 16.92 15.18 16.55
CA HIS A 154 18.29 14.67 16.63
C HIS A 154 18.98 14.82 15.28
N GLN A 155 20.30 14.87 15.29
CA GLN A 155 21.10 14.76 14.07
C GLN A 155 21.15 13.29 13.61
N PHE A 156 21.01 13.02 12.32
CA PHE A 156 21.12 11.67 11.75
C PHE A 156 21.54 11.72 10.27
N PHE A 157 21.99 10.60 9.73
CA PHE A 157 22.25 10.47 8.30
C PHE A 157 20.95 10.09 7.59
N ASN A 158 20.48 10.95 6.68
CA ASN A 158 19.30 10.65 5.87
C ASN A 158 19.66 10.02 4.52
N GLY A 159 20.93 9.76 4.25
CA GLY A 159 21.42 9.13 3.03
C GLY A 159 22.83 8.58 3.24
N PRO A 160 23.42 7.94 2.22
CA PRO A 160 24.71 7.30 2.35
C PRO A 160 25.89 8.29 2.44
N ASN A 161 25.70 9.55 2.03
CA ASN A 161 26.78 10.53 1.98
C ASN A 161 26.80 11.42 3.21
N VAL A 162 27.98 12.00 3.49
CA VAL A 162 28.16 12.96 4.61
C VAL A 162 27.30 14.22 4.42
N GLU A 163 27.02 14.58 3.17
CA GLU A 163 26.18 15.73 2.81
C GLU A 163 24.70 15.48 3.10
N ASP A 164 24.27 14.22 3.24
CA ASP A 164 22.89 13.83 3.55
C ASP A 164 22.58 13.91 5.06
N VAL A 165 23.45 14.56 5.84
CA VAL A 165 23.25 14.75 7.27
C VAL A 165 22.12 15.74 7.51
N VAL A 166 21.12 15.31 8.29
CA VAL A 166 20.09 16.19 8.82
C VAL A 166 20.53 16.64 10.19
N MET A 167 20.65 17.94 10.40
CA MET A 167 21.06 18.51 11.68
C MET A 167 19.86 18.61 12.64
N GLN A 168 20.16 18.57 13.94
CA GLN A 168 19.14 18.82 14.95
C GLN A 168 18.52 20.21 14.75
N GLY A 169 17.19 20.25 14.68
CA GLY A 169 16.42 21.47 14.48
C GLY A 169 16.10 21.77 13.01
N ASP A 170 16.70 21.05 12.05
CA ASP A 170 16.36 21.18 10.65
C ASP A 170 14.90 20.82 10.40
N VAL A 171 14.29 21.49 9.42
CA VAL A 171 12.90 21.24 9.02
C VAL A 171 12.92 20.67 7.62
N GLY A 172 12.35 19.48 7.45
CA GLY A 172 12.17 18.81 6.17
C GLY A 172 10.72 18.39 5.97
N THR A 173 10.40 18.01 4.74
CA THR A 173 9.14 17.33 4.41
C THR A 173 9.48 15.90 4.03
N TYR A 174 8.79 14.94 4.62
CA TYR A 174 8.99 13.51 4.40
C TYR A 174 7.68 12.90 3.92
N TYR A 175 7.75 11.90 3.06
CA TYR A 175 6.59 11.38 2.34
C TYR A 175 6.39 9.89 2.66
N ALA A 176 5.21 9.53 3.13
CA ALA A 176 4.85 8.13 3.33
C ALA A 176 4.88 7.32 2.03
N SER A 177 4.63 7.94 0.87
CA SER A 177 4.71 7.28 -0.44
C SER A 177 6.07 6.68 -0.74
N ASP A 178 7.15 7.22 -0.17
CA ASP A 178 8.51 6.75 -0.45
C ASP A 178 8.81 5.42 0.25
N ALA A 179 8.15 5.17 1.39
CA ALA A 179 8.26 3.92 2.14
C ALA A 179 7.17 2.88 1.78
N MET A 180 6.31 3.17 0.80
CA MET A 180 5.20 2.28 0.47
C MET A 180 5.63 1.07 -0.36
N ARG A 181 4.92 -0.04 -0.18
CA ARG A 181 5.04 -1.23 -1.04
C ARG A 181 3.66 -1.74 -1.40
N ILE A 182 3.59 -2.33 -2.59
CA ILE A 182 2.38 -2.98 -3.11
C ILE A 182 2.75 -4.39 -3.52
N SER A 183 2.03 -5.39 -3.03
CA SER A 183 2.15 -6.75 -3.53
C SER A 183 0.90 -7.17 -4.27
N VAL A 184 1.07 -7.89 -5.37
CA VAL A 184 -0.02 -8.56 -6.08
C VAL A 184 0.29 -10.05 -6.12
N ILE A 185 -0.58 -10.82 -5.48
CA ILE A 185 -0.44 -12.27 -5.30
C ILE A 185 -1.55 -12.94 -6.10
N GLU A 186 -1.19 -13.72 -7.10
CA GLU A 186 -2.15 -14.52 -7.85
C GLU A 186 -2.73 -15.61 -6.96
N LEU A 187 -4.04 -15.81 -7.04
CA LEU A 187 -4.78 -16.81 -6.29
C LEU A 187 -5.56 -17.71 -7.25
N ASN A 188 -5.82 -18.93 -6.80
CA ASN A 188 -6.83 -19.76 -7.46
C ASN A 188 -8.20 -19.10 -7.28
N ASP A 189 -8.94 -18.99 -8.36
CA ASP A 189 -10.31 -18.50 -8.32
C ASP A 189 -11.26 -19.62 -7.90
N GLU A 190 -11.71 -19.59 -6.65
CA GLU A 190 -12.60 -20.63 -6.11
C GLU A 190 -13.99 -20.60 -6.77
N LEU A 191 -14.33 -19.54 -7.49
CA LEU A 191 -15.56 -19.42 -8.27
C LEU A 191 -15.45 -20.04 -9.67
N ASN A 192 -14.23 -20.37 -10.13
CA ASN A 192 -13.98 -20.99 -11.43
C ASN A 192 -13.54 -22.46 -11.26
N PRO A 193 -14.42 -23.44 -11.51
CA PRO A 193 -14.07 -24.87 -11.41
C PRO A 193 -12.98 -25.35 -12.38
N LEU A 194 -12.64 -24.55 -13.40
CA LEU A 194 -11.57 -24.85 -14.35
C LEU A 194 -10.21 -24.29 -13.93
N ASP A 195 -10.15 -23.49 -12.86
CA ASP A 195 -8.87 -23.05 -12.28
C ASP A 195 -8.27 -24.18 -11.45
N LEU A 196 -7.41 -24.97 -12.09
CA LEU A 196 -6.76 -26.16 -11.52
C LEU A 196 -5.25 -25.96 -11.32
N ARG A 197 -4.80 -24.71 -11.28
CA ARG A 197 -3.37 -24.39 -11.14
C ARG A 197 -2.86 -24.72 -9.74
N GLU A 198 -1.61 -25.13 -9.69
CA GLU A 198 -0.91 -25.41 -8.44
C GLU A 198 -0.22 -24.14 -7.90
N GLU A 199 0.07 -24.11 -6.59
CA GLU A 199 0.62 -22.90 -5.94
C GLU A 199 1.93 -22.40 -6.55
N ASN A 200 2.75 -23.29 -7.11
CA ASN A 200 4.02 -22.95 -7.76
C ASN A 200 3.86 -22.32 -9.16
N GLU A 201 2.66 -22.37 -9.73
CA GLU A 201 2.33 -21.71 -11.00
C GLU A 201 1.84 -20.27 -10.78
N LEU A 202 1.44 -19.95 -9.54
CA LEU A 202 0.90 -18.65 -9.16
C LEU A 202 1.99 -17.59 -9.07
N LYS A 203 1.70 -16.43 -9.63
CA LYS A 203 2.60 -15.28 -9.66
C LYS A 203 2.55 -14.47 -8.39
N ARG A 204 3.68 -13.81 -8.13
CA ARG A 204 3.85 -12.87 -7.03
C ARG A 204 4.67 -11.71 -7.53
N LEU A 205 4.18 -10.50 -7.27
CA LEU A 205 4.87 -9.24 -7.53
C LEU A 205 4.92 -8.47 -6.23
N ILE A 206 6.09 -7.96 -5.87
CA ILE A 206 6.24 -6.86 -4.91
C ILE A 206 6.80 -5.67 -5.68
N PHE A 207 6.09 -4.55 -5.61
CA PHE A 207 6.40 -3.32 -6.33
C PHE A 207 6.64 -2.17 -5.35
N ASP A 208 7.76 -1.48 -5.56
CA ASP A 208 8.13 -0.24 -4.89
C ASP A 208 7.89 0.97 -5.82
N PRO A 209 6.84 1.77 -5.57
CA PRO A 209 6.50 2.93 -6.38
C PRO A 209 7.46 4.11 -6.20
N SER A 210 8.36 4.11 -5.20
CA SER A 210 9.35 5.19 -5.02
C SER A 210 10.38 5.22 -6.15
N GLY A 211 10.63 4.06 -6.79
CA GLY A 211 11.68 3.90 -7.78
C GLY A 211 13.10 4.04 -7.21
N ASN A 212 13.27 3.98 -5.88
CA ASN A 212 14.54 4.22 -5.21
C ASN A 212 15.06 2.99 -4.44
N PRO A 213 15.82 2.08 -5.09
CA PRO A 213 16.32 0.88 -4.44
C PRO A 213 17.33 1.15 -3.33
N GLU A 214 18.06 2.27 -3.36
CA GLU A 214 19.06 2.57 -2.33
C GLU A 214 18.43 2.85 -0.96
N ARG A 215 17.21 3.40 -0.95
CA ARG A 215 16.47 3.76 0.26
C ARG A 215 15.54 2.66 0.77
N GLY A 216 15.42 1.58 0.01
CA GLY A 216 14.51 0.50 0.32
C GLY A 216 14.91 -0.32 1.55
N TYR A 217 14.39 -1.55 1.58
CA TYR A 217 14.51 -2.48 2.69
C TYR A 217 15.93 -2.61 3.28
N GLY A 218 16.07 -2.32 4.58
CA GLY A 218 17.28 -2.60 5.33
C GLY A 218 18.39 -1.55 5.17
N ALA A 219 18.08 -0.35 4.71
CA ALA A 219 19.04 0.74 4.63
C ALA A 219 19.56 1.17 6.02
N SER A 220 20.86 1.46 6.12
CA SER A 220 21.51 1.84 7.38
C SER A 220 21.41 3.34 7.72
N PHE A 221 20.65 4.10 6.93
CA PHE A 221 20.43 5.54 7.07
C PHE A 221 18.92 5.82 7.12
N GLY A 222 18.53 7.10 7.12
CA GLY A 222 17.13 7.50 7.25
C GLY A 222 16.56 7.09 8.61
N GLN A 223 15.45 6.35 8.60
CA GLN A 223 14.74 5.88 9.79
C GLN A 223 15.66 5.10 10.74
N PHE A 224 16.53 4.22 10.23
CA PHE A 224 17.47 3.45 11.05
C PHE A 224 18.45 4.36 11.81
N SER A 225 19.14 5.26 11.07
CA SER A 225 20.08 6.19 11.68
C SER A 225 19.36 7.11 12.67
N TYR A 226 18.14 7.56 12.35
CA TYR A 226 17.35 8.40 13.24
C TYR A 226 16.98 7.68 14.54
N PHE A 227 16.48 6.44 14.44
CA PHE A 227 16.11 5.62 15.58
C PHE A 227 17.31 5.39 16.51
N PHE A 228 18.47 5.03 15.95
CA PHE A 228 19.69 4.85 16.73
C PHE A 228 20.07 6.12 17.50
N GLN A 229 20.01 7.29 16.86
CA GLN A 229 20.37 8.56 17.49
C GLN A 229 19.37 8.99 18.57
N ARG A 230 18.08 8.67 18.39
CA ARG A 230 17.02 8.97 19.36
C ARG A 230 17.06 8.04 20.58
N THR A 231 17.30 6.75 20.36
CA THR A 231 17.14 5.72 21.40
C THR A 231 18.46 5.22 21.99
N LEU A 232 19.57 5.40 21.25
CA LEU A 232 20.88 4.79 21.51
C LEU A 232 20.84 3.25 21.53
N MET A 233 19.78 2.66 20.98
CA MET A 233 19.64 1.21 20.82
C MET A 233 20.05 0.81 19.42
N TYR A 234 20.98 -0.13 19.33
CA TYR A 234 21.35 -0.75 18.07
C TYR A 234 20.43 -1.94 17.78
N VAL A 235 19.89 -1.97 16.57
CA VAL A 235 19.12 -3.10 16.02
C VAL A 235 19.93 -3.66 14.86
N GLU A 236 20.01 -4.98 14.76
CA GLU A 236 20.64 -5.61 13.59
C GLU A 236 19.74 -5.43 12.37
N LEU A 237 20.33 -4.95 11.27
CA LEU A 237 19.62 -4.85 10.00
C LEU A 237 19.31 -6.26 9.47
N PRO A 238 18.16 -6.42 8.78
CA PRO A 238 17.80 -7.70 8.19
C PRO A 238 18.81 -8.11 7.12
N THR A 239 19.08 -9.41 7.05
CA THR A 239 20.04 -9.99 6.10
C THR A 239 19.37 -10.60 4.88
N GLU A 240 18.10 -10.98 5.02
CA GLU A 240 17.24 -11.43 3.93
C GLU A 240 16.54 -10.21 3.34
N ILE A 241 16.70 -10.01 2.03
CA ILE A 241 16.16 -8.86 1.31
C ILE A 241 15.05 -9.37 0.37
N PRO A 242 13.85 -8.78 0.38
CA PRO A 242 12.77 -9.16 -0.52
C PRO A 242 13.16 -8.92 -1.98
N VAL A 243 12.62 -9.76 -2.87
CA VAL A 243 12.69 -9.50 -4.31
C VAL A 243 11.61 -8.48 -4.65
N VAL A 244 12.05 -7.26 -4.97
CA VAL A 244 11.18 -6.11 -5.23
C VAL A 244 11.46 -5.55 -6.62
N SER A 245 10.40 -5.21 -7.34
CA SER A 245 10.48 -4.47 -8.59
C SER A 245 10.32 -2.97 -8.36
N TYR A 246 11.11 -2.17 -9.07
CA TYR A 246 11.12 -0.70 -8.99
C TYR A 246 10.58 -0.05 -10.27
N ARG A 247 10.04 -0.86 -11.18
CA ARG A 247 9.50 -0.44 -12.47
C ARG A 247 8.33 -1.34 -12.85
N LEU A 248 7.56 -0.91 -13.84
CA LEU A 248 6.53 -1.74 -14.45
C LEU A 248 6.94 -2.11 -15.88
N SER A 249 6.37 -3.20 -16.39
CA SER A 249 6.57 -3.63 -17.77
C SER A 249 6.10 -2.57 -18.76
N GLU A 250 6.90 -2.37 -19.80
CA GLU A 250 6.54 -1.53 -20.94
C GLU A 250 5.82 -2.34 -22.02
N MET A 251 4.97 -1.67 -22.79
CA MET A 251 4.26 -2.26 -23.92
C MET A 251 4.92 -1.83 -25.24
N ASP A 252 4.86 -2.67 -26.25
CA ASP A 252 5.37 -2.34 -27.57
C ASP A 252 4.66 -1.10 -28.13
N ARG A 253 5.45 -0.15 -28.64
CA ARG A 253 4.95 1.15 -29.13
C ARG A 253 4.01 1.00 -30.34
N PHE A 254 4.19 -0.04 -31.14
CA PHE A 254 3.42 -0.32 -32.35
C PHE A 254 2.34 -1.38 -32.10
N ASN A 255 2.48 -2.20 -31.05
CA ASN A 255 1.46 -3.13 -30.59
C ASN A 255 1.23 -2.99 -29.06
N PRO A 256 0.28 -2.15 -28.62
CA PRO A 256 0.05 -1.90 -27.20
C PRO A 256 -0.52 -3.11 -26.44
N TYR A 257 -0.81 -4.22 -27.12
CA TYR A 257 -1.23 -5.50 -26.55
C TYR A 257 -0.07 -6.50 -26.43
N GLN A 258 1.18 -6.08 -26.65
CA GLN A 258 2.36 -6.92 -26.49
C GLN A 258 3.27 -6.32 -25.43
N ALA A 259 3.53 -7.06 -24.35
CA ALA A 259 4.50 -6.65 -23.34
C ALA A 259 5.94 -6.85 -23.87
N LEU A 260 6.84 -5.93 -23.53
CA LEU A 260 8.27 -6.02 -23.86
C LEU A 260 9.03 -6.89 -22.87
N ASP A 261 8.55 -6.99 -21.63
CA ASP A 261 9.01 -7.92 -20.60
C ASP A 261 7.84 -8.38 -19.70
N ASN A 262 8.12 -9.24 -18.73
CA ASN A 262 7.12 -9.78 -17.81
C ASN A 262 7.31 -9.31 -16.36
N GLU A 263 8.01 -8.19 -16.14
CA GLU A 263 8.34 -7.65 -14.82
C GLU A 263 7.11 -7.40 -13.94
N SER A 264 6.05 -6.80 -14.48
CA SER A 264 4.83 -6.46 -13.74
C SER A 264 3.63 -7.33 -14.10
N LEU A 265 3.89 -8.53 -14.62
CA LEU A 265 2.86 -9.54 -14.88
C LEU A 265 2.28 -10.03 -13.56
N VAL A 266 0.99 -9.79 -13.33
CA VAL A 266 0.34 -10.10 -12.03
C VAL A 266 -0.45 -11.40 -12.04
N LEU A 267 -0.99 -11.81 -13.20
CA LEU A 267 -1.74 -13.07 -13.33
C LEU A 267 -1.91 -13.49 -14.79
N ASP A 268 -2.31 -14.74 -15.01
CA ASP A 268 -2.92 -15.20 -16.25
C ASP A 268 -4.32 -15.71 -16.02
N LEU A 269 -5.25 -15.20 -16.82
CA LEU A 269 -6.65 -15.54 -16.73
C LEU A 269 -6.87 -16.97 -17.23
N GLN A 270 -7.70 -17.70 -16.50
CA GLN A 270 -8.06 -19.08 -16.80
C GLN A 270 -9.39 -19.13 -17.54
N PRO A 271 -9.58 -20.10 -18.46
CA PRO A 271 -10.87 -20.29 -19.11
C PRO A 271 -11.94 -20.60 -18.08
N THR A 272 -13.17 -20.13 -18.31
CA THR A 272 -14.32 -20.41 -17.43
C THR A 272 -15.30 -21.42 -18.04
N GLY A 273 -15.19 -21.71 -19.34
CA GLY A 273 -16.18 -22.47 -20.08
C GLY A 273 -17.49 -21.71 -20.34
N VAL A 274 -17.61 -20.47 -19.86
CA VAL A 274 -18.77 -19.59 -20.07
C VAL A 274 -18.53 -18.75 -21.32
N ILE A 275 -19.54 -18.66 -22.17
CA ILE A 275 -19.51 -17.82 -23.37
C ILE A 275 -20.19 -16.49 -23.08
N ASP A 276 -19.52 -15.39 -23.39
CA ASP A 276 -20.08 -14.04 -23.37
C ASP A 276 -21.16 -13.93 -24.47
N GLU A 277 -22.39 -13.61 -24.08
CA GLU A 277 -23.54 -13.51 -24.99
C GLU A 277 -23.42 -12.35 -25.99
N ILE A 278 -22.67 -11.30 -25.66
CA ILE A 278 -22.47 -10.10 -26.47
C ILE A 278 -21.37 -10.34 -27.50
N THR A 279 -20.23 -10.87 -27.06
CA THR A 279 -19.05 -11.04 -27.94
C THR A 279 -19.00 -12.41 -28.61
N GLY A 280 -19.73 -13.40 -28.09
CA GLY A 280 -19.72 -14.80 -28.57
C GLY A 280 -18.40 -15.53 -28.27
N LYS A 281 -17.53 -14.95 -27.43
CA LYS A 281 -16.23 -15.52 -27.05
C LYS A 281 -16.29 -16.10 -25.64
N GLU A 282 -15.38 -17.01 -25.34
CA GLU A 282 -15.22 -17.54 -24.00
C GLU A 282 -14.71 -16.45 -23.03
N ILE A 283 -15.25 -16.45 -21.82
CA ILE A 283 -14.80 -15.60 -20.72
C ILE A 283 -13.62 -16.27 -20.04
N TYR A 284 -12.57 -15.48 -19.84
CA TYR A 284 -11.42 -15.82 -19.04
C TYR A 284 -11.46 -15.02 -17.75
N GLN A 285 -11.15 -15.65 -16.63
CA GLN A 285 -11.22 -15.06 -15.30
C GLN A 285 -10.03 -15.48 -14.43
N GLY A 286 -9.63 -14.60 -13.52
CA GLY A 286 -8.59 -14.88 -12.53
C GLY A 286 -8.72 -13.97 -11.33
N LYS A 287 -8.07 -14.34 -10.23
CA LYS A 287 -8.16 -13.67 -8.94
C LYS A 287 -6.77 -13.30 -8.45
N VAL A 288 -6.63 -12.12 -7.86
CA VAL A 288 -5.43 -11.75 -7.10
C VAL A 288 -5.81 -11.19 -5.74
N ARG A 289 -4.86 -11.23 -4.82
CA ARG A 289 -4.84 -10.40 -3.62
C ARG A 289 -3.87 -9.25 -3.80
N VAL A 290 -4.34 -8.04 -3.54
CA VAL A 290 -3.51 -6.84 -3.46
C VAL A 290 -3.28 -6.51 -2.00
N ASN A 291 -2.01 -6.41 -1.60
CA ASN A 291 -1.63 -5.87 -0.30
C ASN A 291 -0.89 -4.54 -0.48
N ILE A 292 -1.17 -3.57 0.38
CA ILE A 292 -0.52 -2.26 0.37
C ILE A 292 -0.11 -1.92 1.80
N TRP A 293 1.17 -1.57 1.99
CA TRP A 293 1.72 -1.29 3.32
C TRP A 293 2.83 -0.23 3.29
N ILE A 294 3.20 0.25 4.47
CA ILE A 294 4.42 1.02 4.72
C ILE A 294 5.49 0.04 5.18
N GLU A 295 6.59 -0.07 4.43
CA GLU A 295 7.68 -1.00 4.73
C GLU A 295 8.51 -0.51 5.91
N GLY A 296 8.40 -1.20 7.05
CA GLY A 296 9.00 -0.77 8.32
C GLY A 296 10.54 -0.83 8.38
N TRP A 297 11.19 -1.45 7.39
CA TRP A 297 12.66 -1.40 7.22
C TRP A 297 13.13 -0.40 6.15
N ASP A 298 12.21 0.34 5.55
CA ASP A 298 12.54 1.37 4.56
C ASP A 298 13.17 2.60 5.23
N ALA A 299 14.17 3.20 4.57
CA ALA A 299 14.83 4.40 5.08
C ALA A 299 13.85 5.56 5.31
N ASP A 300 12.73 5.59 4.60
CA ASP A 300 11.73 6.63 4.67
C ASP A 300 10.60 6.35 5.66
N ALA A 301 10.56 5.19 6.35
CA ALA A 301 9.47 4.83 7.27
C ALA A 301 9.51 5.55 8.64
N PHE A 302 9.77 6.86 8.66
CA PHE A 302 9.87 7.63 9.91
C PHE A 302 8.59 7.59 10.74
N ASP A 303 8.71 7.47 12.07
CA ASP A 303 7.59 7.68 13.03
C ASP A 303 6.88 9.04 12.81
N ALA A 304 7.59 10.03 12.24
CA ALA A 304 7.04 11.34 11.93
C ALA A 304 5.93 11.29 10.86
N LEU A 305 5.87 10.21 10.07
CA LEU A 305 4.92 10.05 8.99
C LEU A 305 3.54 9.58 9.44
N ASP A 306 3.34 9.26 10.72
CA ASP A 306 2.07 8.76 11.30
C ASP A 306 0.83 9.66 11.04
N LYS A 307 0.89 10.73 10.24
CA LYS A 307 -0.24 11.60 9.89
C LYS A 307 -0.29 11.97 8.41
N ASP A 308 0.49 11.31 7.57
CA ASP A 308 0.47 11.60 6.14
C ASP A 308 -0.86 11.13 5.52
N ARG A 309 -1.17 11.72 4.39
CA ARG A 309 -2.36 11.43 3.59
C ARG A 309 -1.90 10.96 2.23
N MET A 310 -2.45 9.85 1.78
CA MET A 310 -1.99 9.19 0.57
C MET A 310 -3.10 9.09 -0.46
N LYS A 311 -2.69 9.21 -1.71
CA LYS A 311 -3.51 9.01 -2.90
C LYS A 311 -2.84 7.94 -3.74
N ILE A 312 -3.58 6.88 -4.00
CA ILE A 312 -3.09 5.70 -4.71
C ILE A 312 -4.01 5.47 -5.91
N GLN A 313 -3.41 5.16 -7.04
CA GLN A 313 -4.15 4.64 -8.18
C GLN A 313 -3.37 3.48 -8.75
N LEU A 314 -4.05 2.37 -9.03
CA LEU A 314 -3.47 1.20 -9.67
C LEU A 314 -4.12 1.03 -11.03
N GLN A 315 -3.30 0.90 -12.07
CA GLN A 315 -3.78 0.66 -13.41
C GLN A 315 -3.38 -0.73 -13.88
N PHE A 316 -4.36 -1.51 -14.34
CA PHE A 316 -4.14 -2.83 -14.91
C PHE A 316 -4.37 -2.84 -16.42
N LYS A 317 -3.64 -3.71 -17.12
CA LYS A 317 -3.73 -3.83 -18.57
C LYS A 317 -3.61 -5.27 -19.04
N LEU A 318 -4.41 -5.63 -20.04
CA LEU A 318 -4.26 -6.88 -20.78
C LEU A 318 -3.19 -6.75 -21.86
N ALA A 319 -2.34 -7.78 -21.96
CA ALA A 319 -1.38 -7.92 -23.03
C ALA A 319 -1.01 -9.40 -23.25
N GLN A 320 -0.33 -9.67 -24.35
CA GLN A 320 0.42 -10.89 -24.59
C GLN A 320 1.74 -10.82 -23.84
N ARG A 321 2.16 -11.97 -23.30
CA ARG A 321 3.45 -12.10 -22.63
C ARG A 321 4.60 -11.76 -23.56
N ALA A 322 5.65 -11.19 -22.99
CA ALA A 322 6.92 -11.06 -23.69
C ALA A 322 7.44 -12.45 -24.06
N MET A 323 7.92 -12.60 -25.29
CA MET A 323 8.64 -13.79 -25.74
C MET A 323 10.05 -13.74 -25.16
N ILE A 324 10.32 -14.56 -24.14
CA ILE A 324 11.64 -14.65 -23.47
C ILE A 324 12.42 -15.84 -24.03
#